data_AF-A0A3N5FUQ1-F1
#
_entry.id   AF-A0A3N5FUQ1-F1
#
_cell.length_a   1.000
_cell.length_b   1.000
_cell.length_c   1.000
_cell.angle_alpha   90.00
_cell.angle_beta   90.00
_cell.angle_gamma   90.00
#
_symmetry.space_group_name_H-M   'P 1'
#
loop_
_entity.id
_entity.type
_entity.pdbx_description
1 polymer ?
#
loop_
_entity_poly.entity_id
_entity_poly.type
_entity_poly.pdbx_seq_one_letter_code
_entity_poly.pdbx_strand_id
1 'polypeptide(L)' 'MSVRGIRGAVNIAVNTKEEILTKSRELLEAIVRENQIQAEDIACAIFTMTPDLNADFPAYAARQLGWRDVPLMCA' A
#
# COMPACT_ATOMS: atom_id res chain seq x y z
N MET A 1 8.44 -14.08 -18.42
CA MET A 1 7.77 -14.33 -17.12
C MET A 1 6.37 -13.71 -17.15
N SER A 2 5.41 -14.31 -16.44
CA SER A 2 4.05 -13.75 -16.29
C SER A 2 3.98 -12.81 -15.10
N VAL A 3 3.27 -11.68 -15.21
CA VAL A 3 2.96 -10.78 -14.10
C VAL A 3 1.65 -11.22 -13.44
N ARG A 4 1.56 -11.10 -12.10
CA ARG A 4 0.36 -11.40 -11.31
C ARG A 4 -0.01 -10.20 -10.46
N GLY A 5 -1.31 -9.91 -10.36
CA GLY A 5 -1.84 -8.90 -9.44
C GLY A 5 -2.10 -9.50 -8.07
N ILE A 6 -1.67 -8.81 -7.02
CA ILE A 6 -2.00 -9.13 -5.62
C ILE A 6 -2.97 -8.06 -5.12
N ARG A 7 -4.03 -8.47 -4.43
CA ARG A 7 -5.05 -7.58 -3.88
C ARG A 7 -4.98 -7.58 -2.36
N GLY A 8 -5.22 -6.41 -1.78
CA GLY A 8 -5.42 -6.21 -0.36
C GLY A 8 -6.46 -5.13 -0.12
N ALA A 9 -7.06 -5.15 1.07
CA ALA A 9 -7.95 -4.11 1.56
C ALA A 9 -7.86 -4.06 3.09
N VAL A 10 -7.98 -2.87 3.66
CA VAL A 10 -7.99 -2.64 5.11
C VAL A 10 -8.94 -1.50 5.41
N ASN A 11 -9.61 -1.56 6.56
CA ASN A 11 -10.48 -0.49 7.05
C ASN A 11 -9.76 0.29 8.15
N ILE A 12 -10.14 1.56 8.30
CA ILE A 12 -9.70 2.43 9.39
C ILE A 12 -10.91 2.92 10.17
N ALA A 13 -10.74 3.23 11.45
CA ALA A 13 -11.82 3.71 12.32
C ALA A 13 -11.99 5.23 12.22
N VAL A 14 -10.90 5.96 11.97
CA VAL A 14 -10.88 7.42 11.91
C VAL A 14 -10.08 7.89 10.70
N ASN A 15 -10.61 8.86 9.95
CA ASN A 15 -9.90 9.50 8.84
C ASN A 15 -8.81 10.45 9.36
N THR A 16 -7.72 9.86 9.86
CA THR A 16 -6.47 10.56 10.22
C THR A 16 -5.31 10.04 9.40
N LYS A 17 -4.29 10.88 9.25
CA LYS A 17 -3.03 10.52 8.63
C LYS A 17 -2.41 9.29 9.29
N GLU A 18 -2.37 9.26 10.62
CA GLU A 18 -1.75 8.21 11.41
C GLU A 18 -2.43 6.86 11.17
N GLU A 19 -3.77 6.84 11.14
CA GLU A 19 -4.53 5.61 10.87
C GLU A 19 -4.34 5.12 9.43
N ILE A 20 -4.45 6.03 8.45
CA ILE A 20 -4.24 5.70 7.02
C ILE A 20 -2.87 5.06 6.82
N LEU A 21 -1.80 5.69 7.35
CA LEU A 21 -0.44 5.21 7.17
C LEU A 21 -0.17 3.90 7.93
N THR A 22 -0.64 3.78 9.17
CA THR A 22 -0.44 2.58 9.99
C THR A 22 -1.14 1.38 9.36
N LYS A 23 -2.41 1.53 9.00
CA LYS A 23 -3.20 0.43 8.42
C LYS A 23 -2.74 0.06 7.02
N SER A 24 -2.35 1.04 6.20
CA SER A 24 -1.75 0.78 4.89
C SER A 24 -0.43 0.03 5.01
N ARG A 25 0.42 0.38 6.00
CA ARG A 25 1.69 -0.33 6.23
C ARG A 25 1.46 -1.77 6.66
N GLU A 26 0.58 -2.00 7.64
CA GLU A 26 0.22 -3.36 8.10
C GLU A 26 -0.24 -4.24 6.93
N LEU A 27 -1.08 -3.68 6.04
CA LEU A 27 -1.55 -4.38 4.85
C LEU A 27 -0.40 -4.74 3.89
N LEU A 28 0.49 -3.79 3.59
CA LEU A 28 1.60 -4.00 2.67
C LEU A 28 2.63 -5.00 3.23
N GLU A 29 2.93 -4.93 4.53
CA GLU A 29 3.80 -5.88 5.23
C GLU A 29 3.22 -7.30 5.17
N ALA A 30 1.91 -7.44 5.39
CA ALA A 30 1.23 -8.73 5.25
C ALA A 30 1.32 -9.26 3.82
N ILE A 31 1.01 -8.43 2.80
CA ILE A 31 1.12 -8.82 1.39
C ILE A 31 2.52 -9.33 1.06
N VAL A 32 3.55 -8.57 1.43
CA VAL A 32 4.96 -8.93 1.20
C VAL A 32 5.31 -10.26 1.87
N ARG A 33 4.95 -10.41 3.15
CA ARG A 33 5.26 -11.60 3.95
C ARG A 33 4.58 -12.85 3.40
N GLU A 34 3.29 -12.79 3.12
CA GLU A 34 2.51 -13.95 2.67
C GLU A 34 2.87 -14.39 1.24
N ASN A 35 3.35 -13.47 0.40
CA ASN A 35 3.72 -13.77 -0.99
C ASN A 35 5.23 -13.93 -1.21
N GLN A 36 6.05 -13.70 -0.18
CA GLN A 36 7.51 -13.82 -0.22
C GLN A 36 8.16 -13.00 -1.34
N ILE A 37 7.65 -11.77 -1.58
CA ILE A 37 8.14 -10.86 -2.62
C ILE A 37 9.04 -9.78 -2.04
N GLN A 38 10.02 -9.31 -2.80
CA GLN A 38 10.84 -8.15 -2.47
C GLN A 38 10.40 -6.93 -3.27
N ALA A 39 10.83 -5.72 -2.85
CA ALA A 39 10.44 -4.49 -3.55
C ALA A 39 10.86 -4.48 -5.03
N GLU A 40 11.98 -5.12 -5.35
CA GLU A 40 12.50 -5.29 -6.72
C GLU A 40 11.65 -6.20 -7.62
N ASP A 41 10.80 -7.06 -7.02
CA ASP A 41 9.85 -7.90 -7.76
C ASP A 41 8.57 -7.15 -8.18
N ILE A 42 8.35 -5.95 -7.63
CA ILE A 42 7.08 -5.22 -7.74
C ILE A 42 7.13 -4.27 -8.95
N ALA A 43 6.36 -4.61 -9.99
CA ALA A 43 6.26 -3.77 -11.19
C ALA A 43 5.61 -2.40 -10.91
N CYS A 44 4.54 -2.37 -10.11
CA CYS A 44 3.88 -1.15 -9.63
C CYS A 44 2.89 -1.48 -8.50
N ALA A 45 2.44 -0.45 -7.77
CA ALA A 45 1.32 -0.56 -6.83
C ALA A 45 0.31 0.57 -7.05
N ILE A 46 -0.97 0.18 -7.09
CA ILE A 46 -2.10 1.09 -7.27
C ILE A 46 -2.94 1.03 -6.00
N PHE A 47 -3.19 2.20 -5.42
CA PHE A 47 -3.96 2.38 -4.21
C PHE A 47 -5.26 3.11 -4.54
N THR A 48 -6.34 2.70 -3.90
CA THR A 48 -7.64 3.36 -3.99
C THR A 48 -8.15 3.59 -2.58
N MET A 49 -8.80 4.73 -2.35
CA MET A 49 -9.51 4.99 -1.11
C MET A 49 -10.99 5.23 -1.37
N THR A 50 -11.82 5.00 -0.35
CA THR A 50 -13.21 5.45 -0.40
C THR A 50 -13.28 6.97 -0.29
N PRO A 51 -14.31 7.63 -0.84
CA PRO A 51 -14.36 9.10 -0.94
C PRO A 51 -14.36 9.86 0.41
N ASP A 52 -14.66 9.17 1.51
CA ASP A 52 -14.66 9.70 2.88
C ASP A 52 -13.24 9.80 3.48
N LEU A 53 -12.22 9.23 2.82
CA LEU A 53 -10.83 9.25 3.26
C LEU A 53 -10.02 10.27 2.47
N ASN A 54 -9.55 11.32 3.16
CA ASN A 54 -8.84 12.44 2.54
C ASN A 54 -7.72 13.04 3.40
N ALA A 55 -7.38 12.42 4.53
CA ALA A 55 -6.39 12.97 5.47
C ALA A 55 -4.92 12.76 5.02
N ASP A 56 -4.62 11.73 4.22
CA ASP A 56 -3.29 11.52 3.61
C ASP A 56 -3.36 10.49 2.46
N PHE A 57 -2.26 10.29 1.75
CA PHE A 57 -2.11 9.28 0.70
C PHE A 57 -1.53 7.95 1.23
N PRO A 58 -2.18 6.80 0.95
CA PRO A 58 -1.71 5.50 1.44
C PRO A 58 -0.39 5.06 0.82
N ALA A 59 -0.05 5.55 -0.38
CA ALA A 59 1.22 5.27 -1.05
C ALA A 59 2.44 5.72 -0.23
N TYR A 60 2.29 6.67 0.71
CA TYR A 60 3.40 7.06 1.58
C TYR A 60 3.82 5.92 2.53
N ALA A 61 2.91 5.01 2.90
CA ALA A 61 3.25 3.83 3.69
C ALA A 61 4.24 2.91 2.93
N ALA A 62 4.08 2.74 1.62
CA ALA A 62 5.06 2.01 0.80
C ALA A 62 6.43 2.69 0.80
N ARG A 63 6.49 4.04 0.77
CA ARG A 63 7.76 4.77 0.89
C ARG A 63 8.45 4.53 2.24
N GLN A 64 7.68 4.45 3.32
CA GLN A 64 8.21 4.11 4.66
C GLN A 64 8.75 2.67 4.72
N LEU A 65 8.21 1.75 3.92
CA LEU A 65 8.72 0.39 3.75
C LEU A 65 9.94 0.29 2.81
N GLY A 66 10.47 1.42 2.35
CA GLY A 66 11.66 1.45 1.49
C GLY A 66 11.38 1.20 0.01
N TRP A 67 10.11 1.21 -0.42
CA TRP A 67 9.75 1.11 -1.83
C TRP A 67 10.08 2.44 -2.53
N ARG A 68 11.37 2.76 -2.70
CA ARG A 68 11.85 4.03 -3.28
C ARG A 68 11.74 4.06 -4.80
N ASP A 69 11.96 2.92 -5.43
CA ASP A 69 12.00 2.82 -6.90
C ASP A 69 10.74 2.16 -7.49
N VAL A 70 9.83 1.66 -6.65
CA VAL A 70 8.53 1.11 -7.09
C VAL A 70 7.62 2.25 -7.57
N PRO A 71 7.04 2.18 -8.78
CA PRO A 71 6.02 3.12 -9.24
C PRO A 71 4.74 3.00 -8.41
N LEU A 72 4.27 4.10 -7.83
CA LEU A 72 3.08 4.15 -6.98
C LEU A 72 2.04 5.11 -7.56
N MET A 73 0.76 4.75 -7.51
CA MET A 73 -0.36 5.61 -7.92
C MET A 73 -1.50 5.54 -6.88
N CYS A 74 -2.07 6.69 -6.52
CA CYS A 74 -3.33 6.77 -5.77
C CYS A 74 -4.46 7.24 -6.70
N ALA A 75 -5.64 6.66 -6.55
CA ALA A 75 -6.87 7.01 -7.29
C ALA A 75 -8.06 7.14 -6.34
#